data_AF-A0A2V6BWM4-F1
#
_entry.id   AF-A0A2V6BWM4-F1
#
_cell.length_a   1.000
_cell.length_b   1.000
_cell.length_c   1.000
_cell.angle_alpha   90.00
_cell.angle_beta   90.00
_cell.angle_gamma   90.00
#
_symmetry.space_group_name_H-M   'P 1'
#
loop_
_entity.id
_entity.type
_entity.pdbx_description
1 polymer ?
#
loop_
_entity_poly.entity_id
_entity_poly.type
_entity_poly.pdbx_seq_one_letter_code
_entity_poly.pdbx_strand_id
1 'polypeptide(L)'
;MWRLTFAALVTGFLLNLTGWAGNVFLLGSMWGQAVTLAPPPMHSPFSPLAHVILQLVSDFVFAFVLCVIYLLASKGWRGSKMTLAFLCSMTVWLGGVPMCYLGLVNGGYLPAGISVATTVLALVTFLIVAPLLPWFFRDGTVDLTNR
;
A
#
# COMPACT_ATOMS: atom_id res chain seq x y z
N MET A 1 -13.19 -2.51 17.09
CA MET A 1 -11.71 -2.50 16.96
C MET A 1 -11.16 -3.79 16.36
N TRP A 2 -11.47 -4.98 16.89
CA TRP A 2 -10.97 -6.26 16.34
C TRP A 2 -11.12 -6.42 14.81
N ARG A 3 -12.30 -6.11 14.25
CA ARG A 3 -12.54 -6.19 12.79
C ARG A 3 -11.61 -5.29 11.98
N LEU A 4 -11.33 -4.08 12.46
CA LEU A 4 -10.41 -3.15 11.80
C LEU A 4 -8.98 -3.71 11.83
N THR A 5 -8.55 -4.20 12.99
CA THR A 5 -7.23 -4.84 13.14
C THR A 5 -7.08 -6.03 12.21
N PHE A 6 -8.07 -6.94 12.21
CA PHE A 6 -8.07 -8.11 11.33
C PHE A 6 -8.08 -7.72 9.85
N ALA A 7 -8.93 -6.78 9.45
CA ALA A 7 -8.98 -6.28 8.07
C ALA A 7 -7.65 -5.67 7.64
N ALA A 8 -7.02 -4.85 8.50
CA ALA A 8 -5.72 -4.25 8.23
C ALA A 8 -4.60 -5.30 8.13
N LEU A 9 -4.63 -6.34 8.96
CA LEU A 9 -3.65 -7.44 8.89
C LEU A 9 -3.79 -8.24 7.60
N VAL A 10 -5.01 -8.65 7.23
CA VAL A 10 -5.24 -9.43 6.00
C VAL A 10 -4.93 -8.59 4.75
N THR A 11 -5.40 -7.34 4.73
CA THR A 11 -5.13 -6.40 3.63
C THR A 11 -3.62 -6.14 3.50
N GLY A 12 -2.92 -5.90 4.61
CA GLY A 12 -1.48 -5.65 4.62
C GLY A 12 -0.65 -6.85 4.18
N PHE A 13 -1.06 -8.05 4.58
CA PHE A 13 -0.45 -9.28 4.08
C PHE A 13 -0.62 -9.43 2.57
N LEU A 14 -1.81 -9.15 2.03
CA LEU A 14 -2.06 -9.26 0.59
C LEU A 14 -1.35 -8.18 -0.22
N LEU A 15 -1.24 -6.95 0.29
CA LEU A 15 -0.41 -5.92 -0.32
C LEU A 15 1.05 -6.36 -0.39
N ASN A 16 1.60 -6.87 0.71
CA ASN A 16 2.96 -7.44 0.75
C ASN A 16 3.12 -8.58 -0.26
N LEU A 17 2.21 -9.55 -0.27
CA LEU A 17 2.31 -10.72 -1.14
C LEU A 17 2.26 -10.34 -2.61
N THR A 18 1.31 -9.47 -2.99
CA THR A 18 1.13 -9.04 -4.38
C THR A 18 2.23 -8.07 -4.82
N GLY A 19 2.70 -7.20 -3.93
CA GLY A 19 3.83 -6.31 -4.16
C GLY A 19 5.13 -7.10 -4.34
N TRP A 20 5.41 -8.05 -3.45
CA TRP A 20 6.53 -8.97 -3.58
C TRP A 20 6.46 -9.78 -4.88
N ALA A 21 5.32 -10.38 -5.19
CA ALA A 21 5.14 -11.15 -6.42
C ALA A 21 5.36 -10.28 -7.66
N GLY A 22 4.83 -9.05 -7.68
CA GLY A 22 5.07 -8.11 -8.78
C GLY A 22 6.53 -7.72 -8.90
N ASN A 23 7.21 -7.43 -7.79
CA ASN A 23 8.63 -7.09 -7.80
C ASN A 23 9.49 -8.24 -8.33
N VAL A 24 9.22 -9.47 -7.89
CA VAL A 24 10.00 -10.66 -8.27
C VAL A 24 9.69 -11.12 -9.69
N PHE A 25 8.41 -11.25 -10.05
CA PHE A 25 7.99 -11.89 -11.31
C PHE A 25 7.70 -10.91 -12.44
N LEU A 26 7.24 -9.69 -12.16
CA LEU A 26 6.90 -8.69 -13.19
C LEU A 26 8.05 -7.72 -13.44
N LEU A 27 8.62 -7.15 -12.38
CA LEU A 27 9.73 -6.20 -12.50
C LEU A 27 11.07 -6.91 -12.66
N GLY A 28 11.27 -8.06 -12.00
CA GLY A 28 12.41 -8.96 -12.19
C GLY A 28 13.75 -8.23 -12.19
N SER A 29 14.37 -8.11 -13.37
CA SER A 29 15.67 -7.45 -13.55
C SER A 29 15.64 -5.95 -13.23
N MET A 30 14.53 -5.24 -13.46
CA MET A 30 14.39 -3.83 -13.09
C MET A 30 14.40 -3.65 -11.56
N TRP A 31 13.79 -4.58 -10.82
CA TRP A 31 13.81 -4.56 -9.36
C TRP A 31 15.22 -4.85 -8.82
N GLY A 32 15.91 -5.83 -9.40
CA GLY A 32 17.32 -6.10 -9.08
C GLY A 32 18.22 -4.88 -9.30
N GLN A 33 18.02 -4.16 -10.42
CA GLN A 33 18.75 -2.93 -10.72
C GLN A 33 18.44 -1.80 -9.72
N ALA A 34 17.18 -1.66 -9.30
CA ALA A 34 16.75 -0.66 -8.31
C ALA A 34 17.56 -0.77 -7.00
N VAL A 35 17.76 -2.00 -6.52
CA VAL A 35 18.49 -2.29 -5.28
C VAL A 35 19.97 -1.97 -5.42
N THR A 36 20.55 -2.19 -6.61
CA THR A 36 21.99 -1.98 -6.86
C THR A 36 22.38 -0.56 -7.25
N LEU A 37 21.44 0.22 -7.82
CA LEU A 37 21.69 1.56 -8.36
C LEU A 37 21.43 2.69 -7.37
N ALA A 38 21.00 2.38 -6.14
CA ALA A 38 20.77 3.37 -5.09
C ALA A 38 22.10 4.07 -4.72
N PRO A 39 22.27 5.38 -4.96
CA PRO A 39 23.53 6.06 -4.70
C PRO A 39 23.84 6.16 -3.19
N PRO A 40 25.11 6.00 -2.75
CA PRO A 40 25.52 6.31 -1.38
C PRO A 40 25.16 7.76 -0.99
N PRO A 41 24.75 8.03 0.27
CA PRO A 41 24.82 7.15 1.44
C PRO A 41 23.52 6.37 1.71
N MET A 42 22.71 6.04 0.69
CA MET A 42 21.44 5.30 0.90
C MET A 42 21.59 3.79 1.07
N HIS A 43 22.80 3.24 1.26
CA HIS A 43 22.86 1.96 1.93
C HIS A 43 22.12 2.14 3.26
N SER A 44 20.98 1.46 3.39
CA SER A 44 20.09 1.58 4.54
C SER A 44 20.94 1.70 5.81
N PRO A 45 20.79 2.77 6.62
CA PRO A 45 21.53 2.88 7.88
C PRO A 45 21.12 1.75 8.84
N PHE A 46 20.00 1.09 8.54
CA PHE A 46 19.50 -0.09 9.21
C PHE A 46 20.13 -1.36 8.64
N SER A 47 20.35 -2.34 9.52
CA SER A 47 20.78 -3.68 9.12
C SER A 47 19.85 -4.29 8.05
N PRO A 48 20.32 -5.25 7.24
CA PRO A 48 19.50 -5.90 6.21
C PRO A 48 18.17 -6.44 6.74
N LEU A 49 18.18 -7.01 7.96
CA LEU A 49 16.97 -7.49 8.62
C LEU A 49 15.99 -6.36 8.93
N ALA A 50 16.48 -5.24 9.47
CA ALA A 50 15.64 -4.08 9.78
C ALA A 50 15.08 -3.43 8.50
N HIS A 51 15.84 -3.44 7.39
CA HIS A 51 15.35 -2.98 6.10
C HIS A 51 14.16 -3.83 5.60
N VAL A 52 14.26 -5.16 5.69
CA VAL A 52 13.16 -6.09 5.32
C VAL A 52 11.95 -5.88 6.22
N ILE A 53 12.14 -5.72 7.53
CA ILE A 53 11.04 -5.46 8.47
C ILE A 53 10.35 -4.14 8.14
N LEU A 54 11.10 -3.07 7.87
CA LEU A 54 10.52 -1.76 7.54
C LEU A 54 9.74 -1.77 6.23
N GLN A 55 10.23 -2.48 5.21
CA GLN A 55 9.48 -2.69 3.97
C GLN A 55 8.15 -3.41 4.25
N LEU A 56 8.20 -4.50 5.02
CA LEU A 56 7.01 -5.26 5.38
C LEU A 56 5.99 -4.43 6.15
N VAL A 57 6.44 -3.64 7.13
CA VAL A 57 5.61 -2.77 7.96
C VAL A 57 4.92 -1.67 7.14
N SER A 58 5.57 -1.13 6.11
CA SER A 58 5.01 -0.05 5.28
C SER A 58 3.67 -0.44 4.66
N ASP A 59 3.56 -1.64 4.11
CA ASP A 59 2.32 -2.15 3.51
C ASP A 59 1.21 -2.38 4.55
N PHE A 60 1.54 -2.72 5.80
CA PHE A 60 0.57 -2.77 6.89
C PHE A 60 0.07 -1.38 7.29
N VAL A 61 0.92 -0.36 7.24
CA VAL A 61 0.52 1.04 7.47
C VAL A 61 -0.44 1.49 6.37
N PHE A 62 -0.12 1.22 5.11
CA PHE A 62 -1.00 1.51 3.98
C PHE A 62 -2.34 0.79 4.07
N ALA A 63 -2.33 -0.50 4.43
CA ALA A 63 -3.55 -1.27 4.65
C ALA A 63 -4.40 -0.71 5.79
N PHE A 64 -3.78 -0.30 6.90
CA PHE A 64 -4.48 0.33 8.01
C PHE A 64 -5.14 1.63 7.57
N VAL A 65 -4.40 2.52 6.90
CA VAL A 65 -4.93 3.80 6.39
C VAL A 65 -6.08 3.55 5.42
N LEU A 66 -5.93 2.61 4.50
CA LEU A 66 -6.98 2.23 3.55
C LEU A 66 -8.25 1.75 4.25
N CYS A 67 -8.12 0.84 5.22
CA CYS A 67 -9.25 0.36 6.01
C CYS A 67 -9.94 1.48 6.79
N VAL A 68 -9.17 2.40 7.39
CA VAL A 68 -9.71 3.55 8.14
C VAL A 68 -10.46 4.51 7.21
N ILE A 69 -9.85 4.91 6.08
CA ILE A 69 -10.47 5.82 5.12
C ILE A 69 -11.75 5.21 4.56
N TYR A 70 -11.70 3.93 4.17
CA TYR A 70 -12.89 3.23 3.68
C TYR A 70 -13.98 3.18 4.75
N LEU A 71 -13.65 2.83 6.00
CA LEU A 71 -14.62 2.77 7.09
C LEU A 71 -15.28 4.13 7.34
N LEU A 72 -14.49 5.20 7.39
CA LEU A 72 -15.01 6.56 7.60
C LEU A 72 -15.90 7.02 6.44
N ALA A 73 -15.45 6.83 5.19
CA ALA A 73 -16.20 7.20 4.01
C ALA A 73 -17.49 6.38 3.84
N SER A 74 -17.47 5.11 4.28
CA SER A 74 -18.60 4.20 4.10
C SER A 74 -19.88 4.64 4.81
N LYS A 75 -19.78 5.44 5.89
CA LYS A 75 -20.93 5.88 6.70
C LYS A 75 -21.89 6.80 5.93
N GLY A 76 -21.36 7.67 5.06
CA GLY A 76 -22.15 8.60 4.26
C GLY A 76 -22.36 8.17 2.80
N TRP A 77 -21.70 7.10 2.38
CA TRP A 77 -21.68 6.68 0.98
C TRP A 77 -22.97 5.94 0.58
N ARG A 78 -23.73 6.55 -0.35
CA ARG A 78 -24.98 6.02 -0.92
C ARG A 78 -24.78 5.16 -2.18
N GLY A 79 -23.60 5.21 -2.79
CA GLY A 79 -23.29 4.43 -3.99
C GLY A 79 -22.84 3.00 -3.69
N SER A 80 -22.36 2.30 -4.72
CA SER A 80 -21.77 0.97 -4.57
C SER A 80 -20.57 1.00 -3.62
N LYS A 81 -20.57 0.09 -2.64
CA LYS A 81 -19.45 -0.09 -1.70
C LYS A 81 -18.18 -0.56 -2.43
N MET A 82 -18.33 -1.29 -3.53
CA MET A 82 -17.20 -1.68 -4.39
C MET A 82 -16.55 -0.46 -5.04
N THR A 83 -17.35 0.44 -5.59
CA THR A 83 -16.84 1.70 -6.17
C THR A 83 -16.13 2.54 -5.10
N LEU A 84 -16.68 2.61 -3.89
CA LEU A 84 -16.02 3.30 -2.78
C LEU A 84 -14.66 2.68 -2.45
N ALA A 85 -14.56 1.34 -2.42
CA ALA A 85 -13.31 0.66 -2.14
C ALA A 85 -12.22 1.04 -3.16
N PHE A 86 -12.55 1.05 -4.45
CA PHE A 86 -11.62 1.50 -5.48
C PHE A 86 -11.22 2.96 -5.34
N LEU A 87 -12.18 3.86 -5.05
CA LEU A 87 -11.89 5.28 -4.83
C LEU A 87 -10.96 5.48 -3.63
N CYS A 88 -11.19 4.78 -2.52
CA CYS A 88 -10.33 4.81 -1.35
C CYS A 88 -8.93 4.29 -1.69
N SER A 89 -8.83 3.17 -2.40
CA SER A 89 -7.55 2.62 -2.88
C SER A 89 -6.78 3.61 -3.73
N MET A 90 -7.44 4.26 -4.71
CA MET A 90 -6.79 5.29 -5.54
C MET A 90 -6.37 6.51 -4.72
N THR A 91 -7.15 6.90 -3.72
CA THR A 91 -6.84 8.06 -2.86
C THR A 91 -5.61 7.78 -1.99
N VAL A 92 -5.55 6.61 -1.35
CA VAL A 92 -4.40 6.19 -0.54
C VAL A 92 -3.17 6.02 -1.40
N TRP A 93 -3.33 5.37 -2.57
CA TRP A 93 -2.26 5.24 -3.53
C TRP A 93 -1.72 6.62 -3.91
N LEU A 94 -2.54 7.54 -4.43
CA LEU A 94 -2.13 8.89 -4.84
C LEU A 94 -1.42 9.66 -3.71
N GLY A 95 -1.97 9.61 -2.50
CA GLY A 95 -1.44 10.36 -1.36
C GLY A 95 -0.11 9.83 -0.83
N GLY A 96 0.17 8.53 -1.02
CA GLY A 96 1.36 7.90 -0.46
C GLY A 96 2.42 7.52 -1.48
N VAL A 97 2.03 6.70 -2.46
CA VAL A 97 2.99 5.96 -3.30
C VAL A 97 3.64 6.87 -4.36
N PRO A 98 2.92 7.53 -5.28
CA PRO A 98 3.53 8.43 -6.26
C PRO A 98 4.31 9.56 -5.61
N MET A 99 3.82 10.13 -4.50
CA MET A 99 4.49 11.22 -3.82
C MET A 99 5.84 10.78 -3.21
N CYS A 100 5.88 9.59 -2.61
CA CYS A 100 7.13 9.00 -2.11
C CYS A 100 8.12 8.76 -3.25
N TYR A 101 7.67 8.09 -4.31
CA TYR A 101 8.50 7.73 -5.46
C TYR A 101 8.96 8.95 -6.28
N LEU A 102 8.15 10.00 -6.37
CA LEU A 102 8.54 11.28 -6.95
C LEU A 102 9.60 11.99 -6.09
N GLY A 103 9.46 11.95 -4.76
CA GLY A 103 10.47 12.46 -3.84
C GLY A 103 11.82 11.74 -4.01
N LEU A 104 11.79 10.41 -4.18
CA LEU A 104 12.99 9.63 -4.46
C LEU A 104 13.63 9.99 -5.80
N VAL A 105 12.85 10.13 -6.87
CA VAL A 105 13.37 10.55 -8.19
C VAL A 105 13.98 11.95 -8.12
N ASN A 106 13.27 12.91 -7.53
CA ASN A 106 13.75 14.29 -7.40
C ASN A 106 15.01 14.40 -6.54
N GLY A 107 15.16 13.53 -5.54
CA GLY A 107 16.38 13.43 -4.74
C GLY A 107 17.54 12.70 -5.43
N GLY A 108 17.37 12.23 -6.67
CA GLY A 108 18.38 11.44 -7.39
C GLY A 108 18.54 10.01 -6.87
N TYR A 109 17.58 9.54 -6.07
CA TYR A 109 17.67 8.30 -5.31
C TYR A 109 17.13 7.08 -6.06
N LEU A 110 16.27 7.29 -7.06
CA LEU A 110 15.70 6.21 -7.85
C LEU A 110 15.56 6.64 -9.32
N PRO A 111 15.92 5.79 -10.30
CA PRO A 111 15.64 6.07 -11.70
C PRO A 111 14.13 6.25 -11.95
N ALA A 112 13.78 7.24 -12.77
CA ALA A 112 12.37 7.56 -13.05
C ALA A 112 11.59 6.38 -13.64
N GLY A 113 12.21 5.57 -14.50
CA GLY A 113 11.55 4.39 -15.08
C GLY A 113 11.18 3.33 -14.03
N ILE A 114 12.06 3.09 -13.05
CA ILE A 114 11.81 2.15 -11.95
C ILE A 114 10.71 2.72 -11.04
N SER A 115 10.79 4.01 -10.71
CA SER A 115 9.80 4.75 -9.92
C SER A 115 8.38 4.66 -10.50
N VAL A 116 8.24 4.84 -11.82
CA VAL A 116 6.96 4.69 -12.51
C VAL A 116 6.47 3.25 -12.45
N ALA A 117 7.35 2.27 -12.73
CA ALA A 117 6.98 0.86 -12.73
C ALA A 117 6.52 0.37 -11.35
N THR A 118 7.23 0.74 -10.27
CA THR A 118 6.85 0.40 -8.89
C THR A 118 5.56 1.10 -8.46
N THR A 119 5.36 2.35 -8.88
CA THR A 119 4.13 3.11 -8.61
C THR A 119 2.91 2.49 -9.29
N VAL A 120 3.07 2.05 -10.55
CA VAL A 120 2.01 1.36 -11.30
C VAL A 120 1.73 -0.01 -10.70
N LEU A 121 2.78 -0.76 -10.34
CA LEU A 121 2.61 -2.04 -9.67
C LEU A 121 1.81 -1.87 -8.37
N ALA A 122 2.17 -0.90 -7.55
CA ALA A 122 1.44 -0.60 -6.33
C ALA A 122 -0.04 -0.25 -6.61
N LEU A 123 -0.34 0.54 -7.66
CA LEU A 123 -1.74 0.79 -8.03
C LEU A 123 -2.49 -0.52 -8.28
N VAL A 124 -1.89 -1.44 -9.04
CA VAL A 124 -2.48 -2.74 -9.33
C VAL A 124 -2.71 -3.55 -8.05
N THR A 125 -1.74 -3.59 -7.12
CA THR A 125 -1.92 -4.29 -5.83
C THR A 125 -3.07 -3.70 -5.01
N PHE A 126 -3.15 -2.38 -4.92
CA PHE A 126 -4.25 -1.68 -4.26
C PHE A 126 -5.61 -2.01 -4.87
N LEU A 127 -5.70 -2.09 -6.20
CA LEU A 127 -6.93 -2.43 -6.91
C LEU A 127 -7.31 -3.91 -6.77
N ILE A 128 -6.34 -4.82 -6.71
CA ILE A 128 -6.60 -6.25 -6.46
C ILE A 128 -7.15 -6.49 -5.05
N VAL A 129 -6.64 -5.76 -4.07
CA VAL A 129 -7.01 -5.95 -2.65
C VAL A 129 -8.27 -5.16 -2.27
N ALA A 130 -8.57 -4.04 -2.94
CA ALA A 130 -9.74 -3.19 -2.64
C ALA A 130 -11.08 -3.94 -2.48
N PRO A 131 -11.42 -4.95 -3.31
CA PRO A 131 -12.68 -5.69 -3.21
C PRO A 131 -12.90 -6.44 -1.90
N LEU A 132 -11.87 -6.59 -1.06
CA LEU A 132 -12.00 -7.19 0.26
C LEU A 132 -12.56 -6.22 1.30
N LEU A 133 -12.43 -4.91 1.11
CA LEU A 133 -12.89 -3.91 2.07
C LEU A 133 -14.41 -3.99 2.31
N PRO A 134 -15.28 -4.10 1.28
CA PRO A 134 -16.70 -4.30 1.49
C PRO A 134 -17.03 -5.59 2.24
N TRP A 135 -16.20 -6.63 2.12
CA TRP A 135 -16.41 -7.90 2.81
C TRP A 135 -16.08 -7.78 4.30
N PHE A 136 -14.96 -7.14 4.66
CA PHE A 136 -14.58 -6.94 6.05
C PHE A 136 -15.54 -6.03 6.84
N PHE A 137 -16.19 -5.09 6.14
CA PHE A 137 -17.04 -4.06 6.74
C PHE A 137 -18.51 -4.15 6.28
N ARG A 138 -18.98 -5.35 5.91
CA ARG A 138 -20.41 -5.59 5.59
C ARG A 138 -21.28 -5.34 6.83
N ASP A 139 -22.25 -4.45 6.66
CA ASP A 139 -23.39 -4.12 7.54
C ASP A 139 -23.12 -4.01 9.06
N GLY A 140 -23.13 -2.76 9.55
CA GLY A 140 -23.65 -2.42 10.89
C GLY A 140 -22.72 -2.38 12.11
N THR A 141 -21.42 -2.69 12.06
CA THR A 141 -20.67 -2.92 13.33
C THR A 141 -19.21 -2.47 13.36
N VAL A 142 -18.97 -1.17 13.19
CA VAL A 142 -17.90 -0.49 13.94
C VAL A 142 -18.39 0.89 14.36
N ASP A 143 -19.14 0.94 15.46
CA ASP A 143 -19.40 2.18 16.17
C ASP A 143 -18.11 2.59 16.89
N LEU A 144 -17.32 3.49 16.29
CA LEU A 144 -16.13 4.07 16.91
C LEU A 144 -16.48 5.10 18.00
N THR A 145 -17.77 5.37 18.22
CA THR A 145 -18.29 6.36 19.15
C THR A 145 -18.78 5.78 20.48
N ASN A 146 -18.71 4.46 20.69
CA ASN A 146 -18.87 3.87 22.03
C ASN A 146 -17.53 3.85 22.77
N ARG A 147 -17.10 5.05 23.17
CA ARG A 147 -16.19 5.28 24.29
C ARG A 147 -16.73 6.43 25.13
#